data_AF-A0A1J4RJF3-F1
#
_entry.id   AF-A0A1J4RJF3-F1
#
_cell.length_a   1.000
_cell.length_b   1.000
_cell.length_c   1.000
_cell.angle_alpha   90.00
_cell.angle_beta   90.00
_cell.angle_gamma   90.00
#
_symmetry.space_group_name_H-M   'P 1'
#
loop_
_entity.id
_entity.type
_entity.pdbx_description
1 polymer ?
#
loop_
_entity_poly.entity_id
_entity_poly.type
_entity_poly.pdbx_seq_one_letter_code
_entity_poly.pdbx_strand_id
1 'polypeptide(L)'
;MANQISDMQEQVNWHWRNSMRPVRFLGFDARAIIPFCVLLFYARISTLIICFIVTIFFWLLEKKGLTFPAALRSSRLFIFGNYRPGLTKFRHRKLKDFGR
;
A
#
# COMPACT_ATOMS: atom_id res chain seq x y z
N MET A 1 26.27 -16.69 22.64
CA MET A 1 25.08 -17.57 22.47
C MET A 1 23.85 -16.81 21.97
N ALA A 2 23.53 -15.62 22.48
CA ALA A 2 22.39 -14.83 22.00
C ALA A 2 22.40 -14.56 20.48
N ASN A 3 23.54 -14.16 19.93
CA ASN A 3 23.66 -13.90 18.48
C ASN A 3 23.44 -15.17 17.62
N GLN A 4 23.87 -16.34 18.10
CA GLN A 4 23.66 -17.60 17.38
C GLN A 4 22.18 -17.99 17.34
N ILE A 5 21.45 -17.74 18.44
CA ILE A 5 20.01 -18.01 18.52
C ILE A 5 19.24 -17.07 17.56
N SER A 6 19.61 -15.79 17.48
CA SER A 6 18.98 -14.86 16.52
C SER A 6 19.23 -15.25 15.07
N ASP A 7 20.46 -15.64 14.74
CA ASP A 7 20.84 -16.02 13.37
C ASP A 7 20.05 -17.26 12.91
N MET A 8 19.90 -18.26 13.79
CA MET A 8 19.08 -19.45 13.49
C MET A 8 17.60 -19.09 13.30
N GLN A 9 17.08 -18.15 14.11
CA GLN A 9 15.70 -17.69 14.00
C GLN A 9 15.45 -16.90 12.71
N GLU A 10 16.42 -16.12 12.23
CA GLU A 10 16.36 -15.42 10.95
C GLU A 10 16.40 -16.38 9.77
N GLN A 11 17.25 -17.41 9.80
CA GLN A 11 17.32 -18.42 8.75
C GLN A 11 15.98 -19.15 8.55
N VAL A 12 15.30 -19.52 9.64
CA VAL A 12 13.96 -20.14 9.58
C VAL A 12 12.92 -19.15 9.04
N ASN A 13 13.10 -17.85 9.31
CA ASN A 13 12.22 -16.81 8.79
C ASN A 13 12.48 -16.47 7.32
N TRP A 14 13.60 -16.88 6.71
CA TRP A 14 13.89 -16.59 5.31
C TRP A 14 12.87 -17.26 4.38
N HIS A 15 12.02 -16.42 3.81
CA HIS A 15 11.01 -16.85 2.86
C HIS A 15 10.94 -15.81 1.75
N TRP A 16 10.87 -16.25 0.50
CA TRP A 16 10.77 -15.37 -0.67
C TRP A 16 9.58 -14.39 -0.58
N ARG A 17 8.53 -14.72 0.19
CA ARG A 17 7.40 -13.83 0.49
C ARG A 17 7.77 -12.60 1.32
N ASN A 18 8.85 -12.63 2.08
CA ASN A 18 9.25 -11.52 2.94
C ASN A 18 9.69 -10.28 2.15
N SER A 19 10.08 -10.44 0.89
CA SER A 19 10.40 -9.35 -0.03
C SER A 19 9.21 -8.40 -0.25
N MET A 20 7.99 -8.82 0.08
CA MET A 20 6.77 -8.04 -0.11
C MET A 20 6.25 -7.34 1.16
N ARG A 21 6.94 -7.46 2.30
CA ARG A 21 6.53 -6.79 3.55
C ARG A 21 6.67 -5.27 3.41
N PRO A 22 5.66 -4.48 3.82
CA PRO A 22 5.76 -3.02 3.77
C PRO A 22 6.84 -2.53 4.74
N VAL A 23 7.63 -1.55 4.30
CA VAL A 23 8.61 -0.88 5.17
C VAL A 23 7.86 -0.07 6.22
N ARG A 24 8.21 -0.30 7.48
CA ARG A 24 7.59 0.38 8.63
C ARG A 24 8.61 1.32 9.26
N PHE A 25 8.16 2.52 9.61
CA PHE A 25 8.94 3.52 10.33
C PHE A 25 8.18 3.90 11.61
N LEU A 26 8.79 3.69 12.77
CA LEU A 26 8.17 3.94 14.09
C LEU A 26 6.79 3.29 14.26
N GLY A 27 6.60 2.10 13.68
CA GLY A 27 5.32 1.38 13.71
C GLY A 27 4.34 1.77 12.62
N PHE A 28 4.47 2.94 11.99
CA PHE A 28 3.64 3.38 10.87
C PHE A 28 4.21 2.94 9.51
N ASP A 29 3.39 3.03 8.45
CA ASP A 29 3.88 2.93 7.07
C ASP A 29 4.95 4.01 6.84
N ALA A 30 6.09 3.65 6.26
CA ALA A 30 7.18 4.60 5.99
C ALA A 30 6.73 5.83 5.17
N ARG A 31 5.68 5.70 4.35
CA ARG A 31 5.12 6.81 3.55
C ARG A 31 4.46 7.89 4.41
N ALA A 32 4.02 7.56 5.62
CA ALA A 32 3.43 8.51 6.55
C ALA A 32 4.46 9.54 7.08
N ILE A 33 5.76 9.31 6.87
CA ILE A 33 6.83 10.21 7.33
C ILE A 33 6.98 11.46 6.46
N ILE A 34 6.54 11.41 5.20
CA ILE A 34 6.71 12.50 4.21
C ILE A 34 6.26 13.87 4.75
N PRO A 35 5.06 14.03 5.34
CA PRO A 35 4.64 15.33 5.87
C PRO A 35 5.46 15.78 7.08
N PHE A 36 6.02 14.87 7.89
CA PHE A 36 6.91 15.22 8.99
C PHE A 36 8.21 15.81 8.45
N CYS A 37 8.76 15.27 7.36
CA CYS A 37 9.92 15.86 6.69
C CYS A 37 9.62 17.28 6.21
N VAL A 38 8.45 17.52 5.60
CA VAL A 38 8.05 18.88 5.18
C VAL A 38 7.89 19.82 6.36
N LEU A 39 7.31 19.35 7.47
CA LEU A 39 7.14 20.14 8.69
C LEU A 39 8.48 20.57 9.29
N LEU A 40 9.52 19.72 9.24
CA LEU A 40 10.87 20.04 9.72
C LEU A 40 11.49 21.21 8.95
N PHE A 41 11.32 21.26 7.62
CA PHE A 41 11.85 22.37 6.81
C PHE A 41 10.94 23.59 6.79
N TYR A 42 9.63 23.41 6.99
CA TYR A 42 8.63 24.46 6.89
C TYR A 42 7.57 24.31 7.98
N ALA A 43 7.92 24.76 9.18
CA ALA A 43 7.04 24.71 10.34
C ALA A 43 6.03 25.88 10.31
N ARG A 44 4.86 25.65 9.70
CA ARG A 44 3.69 26.53 9.78
C ARG A 44 2.50 25.75 10.34
N ILE A 45 1.52 26.47 10.88
CA ILE A 45 0.26 25.86 11.36
C ILE A 45 -0.41 25.05 10.24
N SER A 46 -0.34 25.54 8.99
CA SER A 46 -0.88 24.82 7.84
C SER A 46 -0.21 23.47 7.60
N THR A 47 1.12 23.38 7.65
CA THR A 47 1.84 22.10 7.48
C THR A 47 1.65 21.17 8.66
N LEU A 48 1.46 21.71 9.87
CA LEU A 48 1.09 20.93 11.05
C LEU A 48 -0.28 20.26 10.87
N ILE A 49 -1.30 21.02 10.43
CA ILE A 49 -2.63 20.48 10.14
C ILE A 49 -2.57 19.39 9.06
N ILE A 50 -1.84 19.63 7.96
CA ILE A 50 -1.66 18.63 6.89
C ILE A 50 -0.99 17.37 7.44
N CYS A 51 0.07 17.52 8.24
CA CYS A 51 0.77 16.39 8.84
C CYS A 51 -0.16 15.54 9.72
N PHE A 52 -0.99 16.20 10.53
CA PHE A 52 -1.96 15.53 11.37
C PHE A 52 -3.00 14.76 10.57
N ILE A 53 -3.59 15.39 9.54
CA ILE A 53 -4.58 14.75 8.66
C ILE A 53 -3.99 13.52 7.97
N VAL A 54 -2.79 13.63 7.40
CA VAL A 54 -2.12 12.52 6.71
C VAL A 54 -1.82 11.38 7.68
N THR A 55 -1.33 11.70 8.89
CA THR A 55 -1.05 10.69 9.91
C THR A 55 -2.32 9.93 10.31
N ILE A 56 -3.43 10.63 10.54
CA ILE A 56 -4.73 10.01 10.84
C ILE A 56 -5.19 9.13 9.67
N PHE A 57 -5.05 9.60 8.44
CA PHE A 57 -5.43 8.83 7.26
C PHE A 57 -4.68 7.49 7.19
N PHE A 58 -3.36 7.50 7.37
CA PHE A 58 -2.56 6.27 7.40
C PHE A 58 -2.91 5.37 8.59
N TRP A 59 -3.18 5.94 9.75
CA TRP A 59 -3.64 5.18 10.93
C TRP A 59 -4.98 4.46 10.67
N LEU A 60 -5.92 5.11 9.99
CA LEU A 60 -7.19 4.49 9.59
C LEU A 60 -6.98 3.35 8.59
N LEU A 61 -6.07 3.51 7.63
CA LEU A 61 -5.73 2.44 6.68
C LEU A 61 -5.11 1.23 7.39
N GLU A 62 -4.23 1.48 8.37
CA GLU A 62 -3.59 0.43 9.14
C GLU A 62 -4.60 -0.32 10.03
N LYS A 63 -5.54 0.40 10.66
CA LYS A 63 -6.69 -0.18 11.37
C LYS A 63 -7.53 -1.11 10.48
N LYS A 64 -7.55 -0.89 9.17
CA LYS A 64 -8.25 -1.73 8.18
C LYS A 64 -7.36 -2.85 7.62
N GLY A 65 -6.09 -2.94 8.03
CA GLY A 65 -5.13 -3.92 7.52
C GLY A 65 -4.73 -3.67 6.05
N LEU A 66 -4.99 -2.47 5.53
CA LEU A 66 -4.71 -2.10 4.15
C LEU A 66 -3.36 -1.41 4.06
N THR A 67 -2.48 -1.93 3.19
CA THR A 67 -1.29 -1.16 2.77
C THR A 67 -1.73 -0.04 1.84
N PHE A 68 -0.97 1.06 1.76
CA PHE A 68 -1.27 2.17 0.84
C PHE A 68 -1.58 1.73 -0.61
N PRO A 69 -0.77 0.87 -1.27
CA PRO A 69 -1.09 0.41 -2.62
C PRO A 69 -2.33 -0.51 -2.67
N ALA A 70 -2.66 -1.23 -1.60
CA ALA A 70 -3.92 -1.97 -1.52
C ALA A 70 -5.12 -1.02 -1.35
N ALA A 71 -4.98 0.02 -0.52
CA ALA A 71 -5.97 1.06 -0.33
C ALA A 71 -6.28 1.79 -1.65
N LEU A 72 -5.26 2.13 -2.46
CA LEU A 72 -5.46 2.71 -3.80
C LEU A 72 -6.22 1.78 -4.77
N ARG A 73 -5.97 0.47 -4.70
CA ARG A 73 -6.72 -0.51 -5.52
C ARG A 73 -8.18 -0.61 -5.06
N SER A 74 -8.41 -0.56 -3.76
CA SER A 74 -9.74 -0.57 -3.18
C SER A 74 -10.50 0.72 -3.47
N SER A 75 -9.84 1.89 -3.38
CA SER A 75 -10.45 3.17 -3.70
C SER A 75 -10.81 3.27 -5.18
N ARG A 76 -9.98 2.71 -6.08
CA ARG A 76 -10.33 2.58 -7.49
C ARG A 76 -11.63 1.80 -7.69
N LEU A 77 -11.81 0.70 -6.97
CA LEU A 77 -13.05 -0.09 -7.05
C LEU A 77 -14.25 0.68 -6.50
N PHE A 78 -14.04 1.44 -5.43
CA PHE A 78 -15.06 2.29 -4.86
C PHE A 78 -15.52 3.38 -5.85
N ILE A 79 -14.59 4.00 -6.59
CA ILE A 79 -14.89 5.09 -7.53
C ILE A 79 -15.53 4.58 -8.83
N PHE A 80 -14.99 3.52 -9.44
CA PHE A 80 -15.41 3.05 -10.76
C PHE A 80 -16.48 1.94 -10.72
N GLY A 81 -16.80 1.44 -9.52
CA GLY A 81 -17.76 0.37 -9.33
C GLY A 81 -17.19 -1.03 -9.56
N ASN A 82 -18.03 -2.04 -9.32
CA ASN A 82 -17.65 -3.45 -9.33
C ASN A 82 -17.76 -4.11 -10.71
N TYR A 83 -18.25 -3.41 -11.73
CA TYR A 83 -18.46 -4.00 -13.05
C TYR A 83 -17.15 -4.16 -13.81
N ARG A 84 -16.71 -5.40 -13.99
CA ARG A 84 -15.50 -5.77 -14.73
C ARG A 84 -15.86 -6.72 -15.87
N PRO A 85 -16.21 -6.21 -17.07
CA PRO A 85 -16.53 -7.09 -18.17
C PRO A 85 -15.23 -7.79 -18.64
N GLY A 86 -15.28 -9.12 -18.83
CA GLY A 86 -14.13 -9.89 -19.33
C GLY A 86 -13.70 -9.52 -20.74
N LEU A 87 -14.56 -8.80 -21.47
CA LEU A 87 -14.29 -8.21 -22.77
C LEU A 87 -14.72 -6.75 -22.73
N THR A 88 -13.96 -5.84 -23.33
CA THR A 88 -14.41 -4.45 -23.50
C THR A 88 -15.66 -4.41 -24.38
N LYS A 89 -16.60 -3.49 -24.10
CA LYS A 89 -17.91 -3.38 -24.79
C LYS A 89 -17.78 -3.41 -26.33
N PHE A 90 -16.72 -2.83 -26.89
CA PHE A 90 -16.44 -2.80 -28.33
C PHE A 90 -15.92 -4.12 -28.94
N ARG A 91 -15.48 -5.08 -28.12
CA ARG A 91 -15.07 -6.43 -28.55
C ARG A 91 -16.21 -7.44 -28.46
N HIS A 92 -17.30 -7.12 -27.75
CA HIS A 92 -18.49 -7.96 -27.77
C HIS A 92 -19.06 -7.91 -29.19
N ARG A 93 -19.12 -9.07 -29.86
CA ARG A 93 -19.68 -9.28 -31.20
C ARG A 93 -18.75 -8.92 -32.37
N LYS A 94 -17.74 -9.77 -32.60
CA LYS A 94 -17.47 -10.31 -33.95
C LYS A 94 -17.11 -11.78 -33.81
N LEU A 95 -17.77 -12.64 -34.58
CA LEU A 95 -17.32 -14.00 -34.79
C LEU A 95 -16.01 -13.89 -35.57
N LYS A 96 -14.88 -14.00 -34.87
CA LYS A 96 -13.55 -14.03 -35.49
C LYS A 96 -13.18 -15.48 -35.65
N ASP A 97 -13.28 -15.96 -36.88
CA ASP A 97 -12.76 -17.25 -37.26
C ASP A 97 -11.23 -17.15 -37.32
N PHE A 98 -10.56 -17.78 -36.35
CA PHE A 98 -9.12 -17.97 -36.38
C PHE A 98 -8.90 -19.25 -37.19
N GLY A 99 -9.04 -19.12 -38.51
CA GLY A 99 -8.87 -20.22 -39.46
C GLY A 99 -7.58 -21.00 -39.16
N ARG A 100 -7.65 -22.32 -39.37
CA ARG A 100 -6.55 -23.25 -39.17
C ARG A 100 -5.51 -23.16 -40.28
#